data_AF-A0A928A8U0-F1
#
_entry.id   AF-A0A928A8U0-F1
#
_cell.length_a   1.000
_cell.length_b   1.000
_cell.length_c   1.000
_cell.angle_alpha   90.00
_cell.angle_beta   90.00
_cell.angle_gamma   90.00
#
_symmetry.space_group_name_H-M   'P 1'
#
loop_
_entity.id
_entity.type
_entity.pdbx_description
1 polymer ?
#
loop_
_entity_poly.entity_id
_entity_poly.type
_entity_poly.pdbx_seq_one_letter_code
_entity_poly.pdbx_strand_id
1 'polypeptide(L)'
;MKVAEDDWSIIRIEKIMKQRKLIAIISSIVAVVILVACIILINNNYQAKYDGKIEIELVDLDGDIIEEKRIKFASGDTLEGLITERFDDVVFEGGMLMDIEGYQTPDDWSTFICVYVDDKMSDVGISDIRFEDGTIISLRITENMYA
;
A
#
# COMPACT_ATOMS: atom_id res chain seq x y z
N MET A 1 63.41 19.97 44.09
CA MET A 1 62.53 20.75 43.18
C MET A 1 61.81 19.88 42.14
N LYS A 2 62.42 18.80 41.62
CA LYS A 2 61.77 17.85 40.67
C LYS A 2 60.51 17.12 41.18
N VAL A 3 60.43 16.82 42.47
CA VAL A 3 59.31 16.05 43.06
C VAL A 3 57.94 16.75 42.95
N ALA A 4 57.92 18.09 43.00
CA ALA A 4 56.65 18.85 42.92
C ALA A 4 56.13 18.99 41.47
N GLU A 5 57.01 18.83 40.48
CA GLU A 5 56.69 18.98 39.06
C GLU A 5 56.07 17.69 38.49
N ASP A 6 56.59 16.53 38.92
CA ASP A 6 56.04 15.21 38.57
C ASP A 6 54.62 15.02 39.12
N ASP A 7 54.35 15.43 40.35
CA ASP A 7 53.04 15.27 41.01
C ASP A 7 51.94 16.10 40.31
N TRP A 8 52.28 17.31 39.85
CA TRP A 8 51.35 18.15 39.09
C TRP A 8 51.01 17.56 37.71
N SER A 9 51.99 16.92 37.07
CA SER A 9 51.79 16.27 35.77
C SER A 9 50.86 15.05 35.87
N ILE A 10 51.01 14.24 36.94
CA ILE A 10 50.18 13.05 37.20
C ILE A 10 48.72 13.46 37.48
N ILE A 11 48.51 14.45 38.35
CA ILE A 11 47.16 14.98 38.65
C ILE A 11 46.47 15.51 37.38
N ARG A 12 47.23 16.17 36.50
CA ARG A 12 46.70 16.68 35.22
C ARG A 12 46.33 15.56 34.26
N ILE A 13 47.15 14.52 34.15
CA ILE A 13 46.90 13.36 33.29
C ILE A 13 45.67 12.57 33.75
N GLU A 14 45.52 12.34 35.07
CA GLU A 14 44.32 11.68 35.61
C GLU A 14 43.03 12.45 35.31
N LYS A 15 43.07 13.78 35.43
CA LYS A 15 41.93 14.65 35.12
C LYS A 15 41.55 14.57 33.65
N ILE A 16 42.52 14.59 32.73
CA ILE A 16 42.30 14.46 31.29
C ILE A 16 41.73 13.08 30.94
N MET A 17 42.25 12.01 31.55
CA MET A 17 41.74 10.65 31.35
C MET A 17 40.29 10.50 31.84
N LYS A 18 39.93 11.10 32.98
CA LYS A 18 38.55 11.11 33.49
C LYS A 18 37.60 11.88 32.56
N GLN A 19 38.03 13.04 32.04
CA GLN A 19 37.23 13.83 31.09
C GLN A 19 36.98 13.11 29.77
N ARG A 20 37.98 12.43 29.20
CA ARG A 20 37.81 11.63 27.96
C ARG A 20 36.84 10.47 28.14
N LYS A 21 36.88 9.80 29.31
CA LYS A 21 35.92 8.73 29.65
C LYS A 21 34.49 9.27 29.77
N LEU A 22 34.30 10.43 30.40
CA LEU A 22 33.01 11.10 30.51
C LEU A 22 32.42 11.47 29.14
N ILE A 23 33.24 12.06 28.25
CA ILE A 23 32.81 12.42 26.89
C ILE A 23 32.41 11.16 26.10
N ALA A 24 33.20 10.08 26.20
CA ALA A 24 32.90 8.82 25.52
C ALA A 24 31.57 8.19 25.99
N ILE A 25 31.29 8.27 27.29
CA ILE A 25 30.02 7.78 27.86
C ILE A 25 28.85 8.62 27.32
N ILE A 26 28.95 9.95 27.38
CA ILE A 26 27.91 10.85 26.88
C ILE A 26 27.68 10.64 25.38
N SER A 27 28.74 10.50 24.57
CA SER A 27 28.60 10.26 23.13
C SER A 27 27.92 8.92 22.84
N SER A 28 28.15 7.90 23.65
CA SER A 28 27.46 6.61 23.49
C SER A 28 25.96 6.73 23.78
N ILE A 29 25.58 7.50 24.80
CA ILE A 29 24.18 7.73 25.16
C ILE A 29 23.47 8.51 24.06
N VAL A 30 24.09 9.57 23.55
CA VAL A 30 23.55 10.36 22.44
C VAL A 30 23.36 9.51 21.19
N ALA A 31 24.32 8.64 20.87
CA ALA A 31 24.20 7.73 19.72
C ALA A 31 22.99 6.79 19.87
N VAL A 32 22.75 6.23 21.07
CA VAL A 32 21.59 5.37 21.33
C VAL A 32 20.28 6.15 21.20
N VAL A 33 20.21 7.38 21.71
CA VAL A 33 19.01 8.23 21.59
C VAL A 33 18.70 8.55 20.12
N ILE A 34 19.71 8.86 19.32
CA ILE A 34 19.54 9.11 17.88
C ILE A 34 19.03 7.84 17.19
N LEU A 35 19.58 6.66 17.52
CA LEU A 35 19.16 5.39 16.94
C LEU A 35 17.68 5.09 17.24
N VAL A 36 17.26 5.29 18.49
CA VAL A 36 15.85 5.14 18.90
C VAL A 36 14.95 6.13 18.16
N ALA A 37 15.37 7.39 18.04
CA ALA A 37 14.61 8.41 17.31
C ALA A 37 14.47 8.06 15.83
N CYS A 38 15.54 7.56 15.18
CA CYS A 38 15.51 7.08 13.81
C CYS A 38 14.51 5.92 13.64
N ILE A 39 14.51 4.94 14.55
CA ILE A 39 13.56 3.81 14.50
C ILE A 39 12.12 4.30 14.62
N ILE A 40 11.83 5.24 15.54
CA ILE A 40 10.47 5.79 15.72
C ILE A 40 10.04 6.55 14.47
N LEU A 41 10.90 7.40 13.90
CA LEU A 41 10.59 8.18 12.70
C LEU A 41 10.36 7.29 11.47
N ILE A 42 11.16 6.23 11.33
CA ILE A 42 10.96 5.20 10.31
C ILE A 42 9.60 4.53 10.54
N ASN A 43 9.34 4.02 11.74
CA ASN A 43 8.10 3.27 12.00
C ASN A 43 6.82 4.12 11.80
N ASN A 44 6.88 5.43 12.08
CA ASN A 44 5.75 6.34 11.83
C ASN A 44 5.55 6.67 10.35
N ASN A 45 6.60 6.67 9.53
CA ASN A 45 6.51 6.99 8.09
C ASN A 45 6.41 5.77 7.18
N TYR A 46 6.67 4.56 7.70
CA TYR A 46 6.65 3.30 6.93
C TYR A 46 5.27 2.62 6.88
N GLN A 47 4.20 3.27 7.34
CA GLN A 47 2.88 2.90 6.85
C GLN A 47 2.81 3.38 5.41
N ALA A 48 3.07 2.46 4.46
CA ALA A 48 2.88 2.74 3.06
C ALA A 48 1.46 3.30 2.89
N LYS A 49 1.33 4.47 2.27
CA LYS A 49 0.02 5.10 2.03
C LYS A 49 -0.89 4.23 1.15
N TYR A 50 -0.30 3.24 0.49
CA TYR A 50 -0.92 2.28 -0.41
C TYR A 50 -0.26 0.93 -0.17
N ASP A 51 -1.06 -0.13 -0.15
CA ASP A 51 -0.60 -1.50 0.02
C ASP A 51 -0.25 -2.16 -1.33
N GLY A 52 -0.73 -1.61 -2.45
CA GLY A 52 -0.37 -2.09 -3.78
C GLY A 52 -1.00 -1.30 -4.92
N LYS A 53 -0.90 -1.87 -6.13
CA LYS A 53 -1.59 -1.45 -7.35
C LYS A 53 -2.29 -2.64 -7.97
N ILE A 54 -3.50 -2.41 -8.46
CA ILE A 54 -4.22 -3.34 -9.34
C ILE A 54 -4.41 -2.73 -10.72
N GLU A 55 -4.64 -3.59 -11.69
CA GLU A 55 -5.11 -3.22 -13.03
C GLU A 55 -6.57 -3.64 -13.14
N ILE A 56 -7.45 -2.71 -13.53
CA ILE A 56 -8.85 -3.00 -13.84
C ILE A 56 -9.06 -2.76 -15.33
N GLU A 57 -9.47 -3.79 -16.05
CA GLU A 57 -9.79 -3.75 -17.48
C GLU A 57 -11.29 -3.96 -17.69
N LEU A 58 -11.90 -3.17 -18.57
CA LEU A 58 -13.24 -3.38 -19.08
C LEU A 58 -13.14 -4.02 -20.46
N VAL A 59 -13.74 -5.19 -20.62
CA VAL A 59 -13.63 -6.02 -21.83
C VAL A 59 -15.01 -6.19 -22.46
N ASP A 60 -15.10 -5.97 -23.77
CA ASP A 60 -16.34 -6.13 -24.52
C ASP A 60 -16.67 -7.60 -24.85
N LEU A 61 -17.75 -7.79 -25.60
CA LEU A 61 -18.21 -9.11 -26.07
C LEU A 61 -17.25 -9.78 -27.05
N ASP A 62 -16.47 -9.00 -27.80
CA ASP A 62 -15.50 -9.49 -28.78
C ASP A 62 -14.16 -9.86 -28.10
N GLY A 63 -13.99 -9.51 -26.82
CA GLY A 63 -12.79 -9.74 -26.03
C GLY A 63 -11.78 -8.59 -26.13
N ASP A 64 -12.17 -7.45 -26.70
CA ASP A 64 -11.33 -6.27 -26.80
C ASP A 64 -11.40 -5.45 -25.50
N ILE A 65 -10.25 -4.94 -25.07
CA ILE A 65 -10.15 -4.05 -23.91
C ILE A 65 -10.64 -2.66 -24.33
N ILE A 66 -11.78 -2.26 -23.79
CA ILE A 66 -12.39 -0.95 -24.02
C ILE A 66 -11.69 0.13 -23.20
N GLU A 67 -11.40 -0.18 -21.93
CA GLU A 67 -10.82 0.75 -20.97
C GLU A 67 -9.89 -0.01 -20.00
N GLU A 68 -8.76 0.58 -19.65
CA GLU A 68 -7.78 0.00 -18.71
C GLU A 68 -7.31 1.07 -17.71
N LYS A 69 -7.45 0.80 -16.41
CA LYS A 69 -7.00 1.71 -15.35
C LYS A 69 -6.10 0.99 -14.35
N ARG A 70 -4.92 1.56 -14.11
CA ARG A 70 -4.01 1.15 -13.03
C ARG A 70 -4.27 1.97 -11.77
N ILE A 71 -4.81 1.31 -10.74
CA ILE A 71 -5.32 1.95 -9.54
C ILE A 71 -4.47 1.54 -8.33
N LYS A 72 -4.05 2.52 -7.53
CA LYS A 72 -3.40 2.26 -6.24
C LYS A 72 -4.48 1.99 -5.19
N PHE A 73 -4.28 0.99 -4.35
CA PHE A 73 -5.20 0.67 -3.26
C PHE A 73 -4.48 0.63 -1.92
N ALA A 74 -5.25 0.81 -0.85
CA ALA A 74 -4.86 0.59 0.53
C ALA A 74 -5.71 -0.55 1.14
N SER A 75 -5.22 -1.10 2.24
CA SER A 75 -5.81 -2.22 2.96
C SER A 75 -7.16 -1.79 3.52
N GLY A 76 -8.22 -2.46 3.09
CA GLY A 76 -9.59 -2.14 3.44
C GLY A 76 -10.37 -1.44 2.32
N ASP A 77 -9.71 -1.01 1.25
CA ASP A 77 -10.40 -0.61 0.03
C ASP A 77 -11.15 -1.81 -0.56
N THR A 78 -12.35 -1.57 -1.08
CA THR A 78 -13.16 -2.58 -1.77
C THR A 78 -13.11 -2.36 -3.27
N LEU A 79 -13.22 -3.43 -4.06
CA LEU A 79 -13.23 -3.31 -5.52
C LEU A 79 -14.39 -2.44 -6.01
N GLU A 80 -15.57 -2.59 -5.40
CA GLU A 80 -16.75 -1.74 -5.64
C GLU A 80 -16.43 -0.24 -5.46
N GLY A 81 -15.74 0.12 -4.38
CA GLY A 81 -15.34 1.50 -4.10
C GLY A 81 -14.31 2.01 -5.10
N LEU A 82 -13.33 1.18 -5.45
CA LEU A 82 -12.30 1.53 -6.44
C LEU A 82 -12.91 1.75 -7.84
N ILE A 83 -13.90 0.94 -8.24
CA ILE A 83 -14.60 1.11 -9.52
C ILE A 83 -15.41 2.42 -9.48
N THR A 84 -16.20 2.62 -8.43
CA THR A 84 -17.06 3.82 -8.29
C THR A 84 -16.27 5.13 -8.28
N GLU A 85 -15.05 5.15 -7.74
CA GLU A 85 -14.21 6.36 -7.71
C GLU A 85 -13.50 6.64 -9.06
N ARG A 86 -13.28 5.60 -9.87
CA ARG A 86 -12.34 5.66 -11.01
C ARG A 86 -12.96 5.46 -12.37
N PHE A 87 -14.18 4.97 -12.44
CA PHE A 87 -14.94 4.77 -13.67
C PHE A 87 -16.18 5.67 -13.67
N ASP A 88 -16.63 6.03 -14.86
CA ASP A 88 -17.82 6.84 -15.05
C ASP A 88 -19.08 5.95 -15.19
N ASP A 89 -20.26 6.53 -14.97
CA ASP A 89 -21.57 5.89 -15.14
C ASP A 89 -21.71 4.53 -14.41
N VAL A 90 -21.12 4.42 -13.22
CA VAL A 90 -21.12 3.20 -12.42
C VAL A 90 -22.43 3.06 -11.63
N VAL A 91 -23.14 1.94 -11.81
CA VAL A 91 -24.36 1.60 -11.05
C VAL A 91 -24.26 0.19 -10.48
N PHE A 92 -24.48 0.08 -9.16
CA PHE A 92 -24.58 -1.20 -8.47
C PHE A 92 -26.00 -1.43 -7.94
N GLU A 93 -26.55 -2.62 -8.18
CA GLU A 93 -27.83 -3.06 -7.63
C GLU A 93 -27.70 -4.44 -6.98
N GLY A 94 -28.06 -4.55 -5.70
CA GLY A 94 -28.01 -5.83 -4.98
C GLY A 94 -26.62 -6.48 -4.92
N GLY A 95 -25.55 -5.69 -5.04
CA GLY A 95 -24.16 -6.18 -5.09
C GLY A 95 -23.69 -6.63 -6.48
N MET A 96 -24.49 -6.41 -7.52
CA MET A 96 -24.11 -6.63 -8.93
C MET A 96 -23.79 -5.31 -9.61
N LEU A 97 -22.74 -5.31 -10.44
CA LEU A 97 -22.41 -4.18 -11.31
C LEU A 97 -23.36 -4.20 -12.50
N MET A 98 -24.24 -3.21 -12.58
CA MET A 98 -25.25 -3.09 -13.63
C MET A 98 -24.74 -2.23 -14.78
N ASP A 99 -24.15 -1.08 -14.45
CA ASP A 99 -23.67 -0.10 -15.43
C ASP A 99 -22.22 0.30 -15.16
N ILE A 100 -21.44 0.54 -16.23
CA ILE A 100 -20.08 1.09 -16.17
C ILE A 100 -19.66 1.67 -17.52
N GLU A 101 -19.07 2.87 -17.54
CA GLU A 101 -18.53 3.54 -18.76
C GLU A 101 -19.53 3.55 -19.93
N GLY A 102 -20.82 3.74 -19.62
CA GLY A 102 -21.91 3.75 -20.59
C GLY A 102 -22.39 2.37 -21.07
N TYR A 103 -21.79 1.27 -20.60
CA TYR A 103 -22.29 -0.09 -20.81
C TYR A 103 -23.30 -0.44 -19.73
N GLN A 104 -24.51 -0.78 -20.15
CA GLN A 104 -25.64 -1.08 -19.25
C GLN A 104 -26.08 -2.52 -19.43
N THR A 105 -26.30 -3.21 -18.31
CA THR A 105 -26.94 -4.53 -18.27
C THR A 105 -28.42 -4.37 -18.63
N PRO A 106 -28.91 -5.00 -19.71
CA PRO A 106 -30.30 -4.86 -20.15
C PRO A 106 -31.28 -5.59 -19.22
N ASP A 107 -32.54 -5.13 -19.19
CA ASP A 107 -33.62 -5.71 -18.36
C ASP A 107 -33.90 -7.20 -18.66
N ASP A 108 -33.63 -7.62 -19.90
CA ASP A 108 -33.81 -9.00 -20.35
C ASP A 108 -32.63 -9.92 -19.98
N TRP A 109 -31.59 -9.38 -19.34
CA TRP A 109 -30.38 -10.08 -18.95
C TRP A 109 -29.68 -10.78 -20.13
N SER A 110 -29.87 -10.32 -21.37
CA SER A 110 -29.19 -10.88 -22.55
C SER A 110 -27.67 -10.76 -22.46
N THR A 111 -27.18 -9.73 -21.77
CA THR A 111 -25.78 -9.56 -21.40
C THR A 111 -25.65 -9.14 -19.95
N PHE A 112 -24.50 -9.37 -19.33
CA PHE A 112 -24.19 -8.93 -17.96
C PHE A 112 -22.67 -8.76 -17.79
N ILE A 113 -22.27 -8.05 -16.73
CA ILE A 113 -20.85 -7.82 -16.43
C ILE A 113 -20.36 -8.88 -15.45
N CYS A 114 -19.38 -9.68 -15.89
CA CYS A 114 -18.77 -10.73 -15.08
C CYS A 114 -17.39 -10.29 -14.60
N VAL A 115 -17.09 -10.53 -13.32
CA VAL A 115 -15.81 -10.14 -12.72
C VAL A 115 -14.84 -11.32 -12.72
N TYR A 116 -13.65 -11.10 -13.26
CA TYR A 116 -12.54 -12.04 -13.26
C TYR A 116 -11.38 -11.47 -12.43
N VAL A 117 -10.67 -12.34 -11.71
CA VAL A 117 -9.47 -12.03 -10.96
C VAL A 117 -8.36 -12.94 -11.47
N ASP A 118 -7.29 -12.35 -12.02
CA ASP A 118 -6.17 -13.06 -12.64
C ASP A 118 -6.65 -14.16 -13.60
N ASP A 119 -7.48 -13.76 -14.57
CA ASP A 119 -8.11 -14.61 -15.61
C ASP A 119 -9.07 -15.70 -15.11
N LYS A 120 -9.45 -15.69 -13.83
CA LYS A 120 -10.42 -16.64 -13.27
C LYS A 120 -11.69 -15.91 -12.87
N MET A 121 -12.84 -16.46 -13.27
CA MET A 121 -14.13 -15.94 -12.84
C MET A 121 -14.19 -15.92 -11.32
N SER A 122 -14.65 -14.80 -10.75
CA SER A 122 -14.77 -14.66 -9.29
C SER A 122 -15.85 -15.57 -8.74
N ASP A 123 -15.52 -16.35 -7.71
CA ASP A 123 -16.48 -17.17 -6.96
C ASP A 123 -17.22 -16.36 -5.87
N VAL A 124 -16.85 -15.10 -5.68
CA VAL A 124 -17.41 -14.20 -4.67
C VAL A 124 -17.91 -12.90 -5.30
N GLY A 125 -18.85 -12.24 -4.62
CA GLY A 125 -19.38 -10.94 -5.04
C GLY A 125 -18.32 -9.84 -5.00
N ILE A 126 -18.53 -8.77 -5.77
CA ILE A 126 -17.53 -7.73 -6.01
C ILE A 126 -17.04 -7.02 -4.73
N SER A 127 -17.91 -6.89 -3.74
CA SER A 127 -17.59 -6.26 -2.44
C SER A 127 -16.69 -7.14 -1.56
N ASP A 128 -16.63 -8.45 -1.81
CA ASP A 128 -15.85 -9.44 -1.05
C ASP A 128 -14.54 -9.84 -1.75
N ILE A 129 -14.31 -9.37 -2.97
CA ILE A 129 -13.09 -9.66 -3.72
C ILE A 129 -11.89 -9.05 -3.00
N ARG A 130 -10.90 -9.89 -2.70
CA ARG A 130 -9.60 -9.48 -2.15
C ARG A 130 -8.57 -9.53 -3.26
N PHE A 131 -7.75 -8.49 -3.33
CA PHE A 131 -6.70 -8.34 -4.34
C PHE A 131 -5.37 -7.95 -3.69
N GLU A 132 -4.28 -8.31 -4.35
CA GLU A 132 -2.91 -8.05 -3.92
C GLU A 132 -2.22 -7.12 -4.94
N ASP A 133 -1.00 -6.67 -4.61
CA ASP A 133 -0.21 -5.89 -5.57
C ASP A 133 0.05 -6.70 -6.85
N GLY A 134 -0.29 -6.12 -7.99
CA GLY A 134 -0.18 -6.74 -9.30
C GLY A 134 -1.37 -7.58 -9.75
N THR A 135 -2.45 -7.69 -8.95
CA THR A 135 -3.68 -8.37 -9.38
C THR A 135 -4.31 -7.67 -10.58
N ILE A 136 -4.78 -8.47 -11.54
CA ILE A 136 -5.55 -8.00 -12.70
C ILE A 136 -7.02 -8.36 -12.47
N ILE A 137 -7.89 -7.36 -12.58
CA ILE A 137 -9.34 -7.51 -12.49
C ILE A 137 -9.94 -7.23 -13.86
N SER A 138 -10.61 -8.21 -14.46
CA SER A 138 -11.33 -8.01 -15.71
C SER A 138 -12.83 -7.92 -15.46
N LEU A 139 -13.45 -6.83 -15.91
CA LEU A 139 -14.89 -6.65 -15.99
C LEU A 139 -15.31 -7.01 -17.41
N ARG A 140 -15.80 -8.24 -17.62
CA ARG A 140 -16.10 -8.77 -18.96
C ARG A 140 -17.59 -8.74 -19.23
N ILE A 141 -17.99 -8.02 -20.27
CA ILE A 141 -19.36 -8.09 -20.78
C ILE A 141 -19.54 -9.50 -21.36
N THR A 142 -20.57 -10.21 -20.89
CA THR A 142 -20.79 -11.62 -21.19
C THR A 142 -22.22 -11.83 -21.66
N GLU A 143 -22.42 -12.61 -22.72
CA GLU A 143 -23.76 -13.05 -23.13
C GLU A 143 -24.33 -14.07 -22.14
N ASN A 144 -25.59 -13.88 -21.79
CA ASN A 144 -26.33 -14.87 -21.04
C ASN A 144 -26.88 -15.93 -21.99
N MET A 145 -26.26 -17.10 -22.01
CA MET A 145 -26.68 -18.22 -22.85
C MET A 145 -28.03 -18.84 -22.45
N TYR A 146 -28.65 -18.36 -21.37
CA TYR A 146 -29.92 -18.84 -20.83
C TYR A 146 -31.05 -17.80 -20.85
N ALA A 147 -30.81 -16.60 -21.39
CA ALA A 147 -31.83 -15.56 -21.59
C ALA A 147 -32.80 -15.89 -22.74
#